data_AF-A0A167PYB4-F1
#
_entry.id   AF-A0A167PYB4-F1
#
_cell.length_a   1.000
_cell.length_b   1.000
_cell.length_c   1.000
_cell.angle_alpha   90.00
_cell.angle_beta   90.00
_cell.angle_gamma   90.00
#
_symmetry.space_group_name_H-M   'P 1'
#
loop_
_entity.id
_entity.type
_entity.pdbx_description
1 polymer ?
#
loop_
_entity_poly.entity_id
_entity_poly.type
_entity_poly.pdbx_seq_one_letter_code
_entity_poly.pdbx_strand_id
1 'polypeptide(L)'
;MSSTTTTEAAPFEPLHGECICGNVKYDIFAPPPGKPGLCHCNNCKRQTGSMFSANIRVLRSVCPYRSRSPAVLIRLGVRCRR
;
A
#
# COMPACT_ATOMS: atom_id res chain seq x y z
N MET A 1 35.13 -3.75 13.70
CA MET A 1 34.08 -3.47 14.71
C MET A 1 32.74 -3.58 14.00
N SER A 2 32.21 -4.80 13.94
CA SER A 2 30.98 -5.14 13.24
C SER A 2 29.86 -5.23 14.25
N SER A 3 29.06 -4.18 14.37
CA SER A 3 27.86 -4.18 15.19
C SER A 3 26.66 -4.51 14.30
N THR A 4 26.41 -5.81 14.10
CA THR A 4 25.13 -6.30 13.61
C THR A 4 24.12 -6.19 14.74
N THR A 5 23.44 -5.06 14.84
CA THR A 5 22.30 -4.92 15.75
C THR A 5 21.11 -5.63 15.10
N THR A 6 20.94 -6.90 15.45
CA THR A 6 19.69 -7.65 15.27
C THR A 6 18.60 -6.91 16.02
N THR A 7 17.78 -6.13 15.30
CA THR A 7 16.55 -5.56 15.85
C THR A 7 15.52 -6.68 15.93
N GLU A 8 15.27 -7.14 17.15
CA GLU A 8 14.25 -8.10 17.52
C GLU A 8 12.87 -7.57 17.10
N ALA A 9 12.25 -8.21 16.10
CA ALA A 9 10.94 -7.84 15.58
C ALA A 9 9.87 -8.26 16.59
N ALA A 10 9.13 -7.28 17.13
CA ALA A 10 7.93 -7.55 17.91
C ALA A 10 6.94 -8.42 17.12
N PRO A 11 6.13 -9.27 17.78
CA PRO A 11 5.15 -10.11 17.09
C PRO A 11 4.18 -9.24 16.29
N PHE A 12 4.17 -9.44 14.97
CA PHE A 12 3.28 -8.75 14.04
C PHE A 12 2.03 -9.61 13.82
N GLU A 13 0.87 -9.07 14.17
CA GLU A 13 -0.41 -9.68 13.82
C GLU A 13 -0.78 -9.31 12.38
N PRO A 14 -1.21 -10.27 11.54
CA PRO A 14 -1.63 -9.99 10.17
C PRO A 14 -2.71 -8.91 10.11
N LEU A 15 -2.53 -7.96 9.19
CA LEU A 15 -3.52 -6.90 8.95
C LEU A 15 -4.41 -7.28 7.78
N HIS A 16 -5.72 -7.15 7.97
CA HIS A 16 -6.73 -7.39 6.94
C HIS A 16 -7.30 -6.06 6.45
N GLY A 17 -7.48 -5.92 5.15
CA GLY A 17 -8.06 -4.73 4.55
C GLY A 17 -8.83 -5.02 3.29
N GLU A 18 -9.70 -4.08 2.94
CA GLU A 18 -10.46 -4.12 1.69
C GLU A 18 -10.55 -2.73 1.05
N CYS A 19 -10.79 -2.72 -0.26
CA CYS A 19 -11.11 -1.49 -0.96
C CYS A 19 -12.53 -1.04 -0.60
N ILE A 20 -12.78 0.27 -0.65
CA ILE A 20 -14.10 0.88 -0.39
C ILE A 20 -15.22 0.30 -1.26
N CYS A 21 -14.88 -0.26 -2.44
CA CYS A 21 -15.86 -0.93 -3.30
C CYS A 21 -16.24 -2.35 -2.84
N GLY A 22 -15.58 -2.92 -1.82
CA GLY A 22 -15.80 -4.27 -1.29
C GLY A 22 -15.30 -5.44 -2.15
N ASN A 23 -14.95 -5.19 -3.42
CA ASN A 23 -14.58 -6.25 -4.37
C ASN A 23 -13.12 -6.71 -4.27
N VAL A 24 -12.29 -5.95 -3.56
CA VAL A 24 -10.85 -6.18 -3.43
C VAL A 24 -10.53 -6.37 -1.96
N LYS A 25 -9.94 -7.52 -1.63
CA LYS A 25 -9.49 -7.87 -0.28
C LYS A 25 -8.00 -8.17 -0.30
N TYR A 26 -7.31 -7.77 0.75
CA TYR A 26 -5.88 -7.98 0.88
C TYR A 26 -5.50 -8.23 2.34
N ASP A 27 -4.48 -9.07 2.51
CA ASP A 27 -3.92 -9.44 3.80
C ASP A 27 -2.44 -9.07 3.80
N ILE A 28 -1.95 -8.49 4.89
CA ILE A 28 -0.56 -8.11 5.07
C ILE A 28 0.01 -9.00 6.16
N PHE A 29 0.98 -9.84 5.81
CA PHE A 29 1.55 -10.87 6.69
C PHE A 29 2.89 -10.48 7.33
N ALA A 30 3.41 -9.29 7.01
CA ALA A 30 4.64 -8.80 7.59
C ALA A 30 4.53 -7.31 7.94
N PRO A 31 5.28 -6.84 8.95
CA PRO A 31 5.28 -5.44 9.32
C PRO A 31 5.68 -4.57 8.12
N PRO A 32 4.94 -3.49 7.85
CA PRO A 32 5.27 -2.57 6.76
C PRO A 32 6.68 -1.96 6.96
N PRO A 33 7.50 -1.87 5.89
CA PRO A 33 8.81 -1.28 5.98
C PRO A 33 8.70 0.23 6.21
N GLY A 34 8.93 0.64 7.45
CA GLY A 34 8.99 2.04 7.87
C GLY A 34 7.68 2.56 8.45
N LYS A 35 7.65 3.88 8.66
CA LYS A 35 6.54 4.57 9.31
C LYS A 35 5.48 5.00 8.29
N PRO A 36 4.19 5.03 8.67
CA PRO A 36 3.16 5.68 7.84
C PRO A 36 3.52 7.16 7.63
N GLY A 37 3.13 7.70 6.47
CA GLY A 37 3.44 9.07 6.09
C GLY A 37 2.31 9.75 5.34
N LEU A 38 2.31 11.08 5.39
CA LEU A 38 1.40 11.93 4.63
C LEU A 38 2.04 12.32 3.29
N CYS A 39 1.48 11.83 2.20
CA CYS A 39 1.90 12.19 0.85
C CYS A 39 1.14 13.42 0.35
N HIS A 40 1.85 14.37 -0.27
CA HIS A 40 1.32 15.62 -0.81
C HIS A 40 1.54 15.77 -2.32
N CYS A 41 1.95 14.69 -3.00
CA CYS A 41 2.22 14.75 -4.43
C CYS A 41 0.92 14.94 -5.24
N ASN A 42 1.06 15.45 -6.46
CA ASN A 42 -0.11 15.71 -7.33
C ASN A 42 -0.91 14.45 -7.65
N ASN A 43 -0.29 13.27 -7.71
CA ASN A 43 -1.01 12.02 -7.92
C ASN A 43 -1.93 11.69 -6.73
N CYS A 44 -1.40 11.76 -5.51
CA CYS A 44 -2.18 11.53 -4.29
C CYS A 44 -3.30 12.56 -4.14
N LYS A 45 -3.01 13.85 -4.40
CA LYS A 45 -4.02 14.91 -4.39
C LYS A 45 -5.16 14.65 -5.38
N ARG A 46 -4.82 14.23 -6.61
CA ARG A 46 -5.82 13.88 -7.64
C ARG A 46 -6.65 12.65 -7.29
N GLN A 47 -6.02 11.64 -6.68
CA GLN A 47 -6.69 10.39 -6.33
C GLN A 47 -7.66 10.56 -5.15
N THR A 48 -7.33 11.38 -4.16
CA THR A 48 -8.16 11.54 -2.95
C THR A 48 -8.97 12.83 -2.91
N GLY A 49 -8.66 13.82 -3.75
CA GLY A 49 -9.24 15.17 -3.68
C GLY A 49 -8.78 15.99 -2.47
N SER A 50 -7.91 15.45 -1.62
CA SER A 50 -7.39 16.10 -0.41
C SER A 50 -5.98 16.67 -0.63
N MET A 51 -5.56 17.60 0.23
CA MET A 51 -4.18 18.13 0.21
C MET A 51 -3.14 17.05 0.55
N PHE A 52 -3.53 16.06 1.36
CA PHE A 52 -2.67 14.97 1.80
C PHE A 52 -3.38 13.62 1.72
N SER A 53 -2.60 12.56 1.58
CA SER A 53 -3.06 11.18 1.67
C SER A 53 -2.16 10.41 2.64
N ALA A 54 -2.77 9.76 3.63
CA ALA A 54 -2.06 8.86 4.54
C ALA A 54 -1.74 7.56 3.81
N ASN A 55 -0.46 7.23 3.70
CA ASN A 55 0.02 6.05 2.99
C ASN A 55 1.05 5.32 3.85
N ILE A 56 1.11 4.01 3.65
CA ILE A 56 2.17 3.17 4.19
C ILE A 56 2.75 2.34 3.05
N ARG A 57 4.06 2.10 3.08
CA ARG A 57 4.72 1.25 2.08
C ARG A 57 4.63 -0.19 2.56
N VAL A 58 4.25 -1.10 1.68
CA VAL A 58 4.22 -2.54 1.94
C VAL A 58 5.11 -3.25 0.93
N LEU A 59 5.81 -4.31 1.34
CA LEU A 59 6.51 -5.15 0.36
C LEU A 59 5.47 -5.89 -0.47
N ARG A 60 5.73 -5.99 -1.78
CA ARG A 60 4.84 -6.72 -2.67
C ARG A 60 4.78 -8.21 -2.34
N SER A 61 5.87 -8.79 -1.84
CA SER A 61 5.96 -10.20 -1.46
C SER A 61 5.08 -10.57 -0.27
N VAL A 62 4.72 -9.62 0.59
CA VAL A 62 4.03 -9.88 1.87
C VAL A 62 2.55 -9.49 1.86
N CYS A 63 2.06 -9.04 0.70
CA CYS A 63 0.66 -8.66 0.49
C CYS A 63 0.13 -9.40 -0.76
N PRO A 64 -0.28 -10.67 -0.63
CA PRO A 64 -0.94 -11.37 -1.72
C PRO A 64 -2.31 -10.71 -1.98
N TYR A 65 -2.40 -10.02 -3.12
CA TYR A 65 -3.62 -9.38 -3.56
C TYR A 65 -4.66 -10.43 -4.01
N ARG A 66 -5.83 -10.47 -3.37
CA ARG A 66 -6.91 -11.42 -3.69
C ARG A 66 -8.12 -10.68 -4.26
N SER A 67 -8.10 -10.36 -5.56
CA SER A 67 -9.30 -9.87 -6.25
C SER A 67 -10.25 -11.02 -6.58
N ARG A 68 -11.53 -10.89 -6.21
CA ARG A 68 -12.60 -11.81 -6.65
C ARG A 68 -13.31 -11.33 -7.93
N SER A 69 -12.79 -10.30 -8.58
CA SER A 69 -13.29 -9.81 -9.87
C SER A 69 -12.13 -9.34 -10.73
N PRO A 70 -12.12 -9.63 -12.05
CA PRO A 70 -11.04 -9.20 -12.91
C PRO A 70 -11.03 -7.68 -12.92
N ALA A 71 -9.82 -7.11 -13.02
CA ALA A 71 -9.58 -5.69 -13.00
C ALA A 71 -10.64 -4.89 -13.78
N VAL A 72 -11.42 -4.07 -13.07
CA VAL A 72 -11.99 -2.86 -13.68
C VAL A 72 -10.83 -1.89 -13.80
N LEU A 73 -9.93 -2.19 -14.74
CA LEU A 73 -9.02 -1.22 -15.31
C LEU A 73 -9.88 -0.35 -16.21
N ILE A 74 -10.54 0.67 -15.65
CA ILE A 74 -10.95 1.80 -16.47
C ILE A 74 -9.65 2.52 -16.83
N ARG A 75 -9.01 2.03 -17.88
CA ARG A 75 -7.99 2.74 -18.63
C ARG A 75 -8.72 3.87 -19.37
N LEU A 76 -9.22 4.87 -18.63
CA LEU A 76 -9.54 6.16 -19.24
C LEU A 76 -8.21 6.73 -19.67
N GLY A 77 -7.96 6.60 -20.98
CA GLY A 77 -6.66 6.83 -21.59
C GLY A 77 -6.13 8.23 -21.32
N VAL A 78 -5.26 8.33 -20.33
CA VAL A 78 -4.25 9.40 -20.28
C VAL A 78 -2.90 8.72 -20.47
N ARG A 79 -2.47 8.68 -21.74
CA ARG A 79 -1.08 8.39 -22.07
C ARG A 79 -0.23 9.46 -21.39
N CYS A 80 0.46 9.11 -20.31
CA CYS A 80 1.57 9.91 -19.82
C CYS A 80 2.72 9.75 -20.84
N ARG A 81 2.72 10.60 -21.87
CA ARG A 81 3.90 10.79 -22.72
C ARG A 81 4.77 11.85 -22.04
N ARG A 82 5.88 11.36 -21.49
CA ARG A 82 7.06 12.04 -20.92
C ARG A 82 6.84 12.90 -19.69
#